data_AF-S2XVW9-F1
#
_entry.id   AF-S2XVW9-F1
#
_cell.length_a   1.000
_cell.length_b   1.000
_cell.length_c   1.000
_cell.angle_alpha   90.00
_cell.angle_beta   90.00
_cell.angle_gamma   90.00
#
_symmetry.space_group_name_H-M   'P 1'
#
loop_
_entity.id
_entity.type
_entity.pdbx_description
1 polymer ?
#
loop_
_entity_poly.entity_id
_entity_poly.type
_entity_poly.pdbx_seq_one_letter_code
_entity_poly.pdbx_strand_id
1 'polypeptide(L)'
;YKPTYSLGDKVWEDTNKNGIQDENEKGIKGVKVTLKDSTGEELDTTVTNDKGEYEFKDLPNGEYQVDFETPEGYEPTLKDVQDDKLDSDGPTNAKGIIKDGDNLTVDQGFYKKEEPPVQKPATYKVGDKVWNDTNKDGIQNLNEPGISGVTVTLKQPDGTLITTKTDKDGNYIFKDLPNGKYEISFETPEGYEATTTKAGDDRRLDSDGKTVTVEVNNADDLTIDSGFYKPTPEVPEQPGNPEVPAPEVPEQPGNPEVPAPEVPEQPGNPEVPAPEVPEQPGNPEKPAPNMPEQPGQPKVEKAMPSTPQKAESKHKKETLPETGQENAGQTTLLGGLFAALGGAFLLGRRRKDKKEQ
;
A
#
# COMPACT_ATOMS: atom_id res chain seq x y z
N TYR A 1 54.49 48.00 2.34
CA TYR A 1 53.53 47.00 1.83
C TYR A 1 53.29 46.01 2.96
N LYS A 2 52.04 45.77 3.34
CA LYS A 2 51.69 44.65 4.22
C LYS A 2 51.36 43.46 3.31
N PRO A 3 51.92 42.27 3.55
CA PRO A 3 51.58 41.11 2.73
C PRO A 3 50.10 40.76 2.88
N THR A 4 49.53 40.21 1.81
CA THR A 4 48.16 39.70 1.73
C THR A 4 48.18 38.27 1.20
N TYR A 5 47.11 37.53 1.47
CA TYR A 5 46.97 36.09 1.25
C TYR A 5 45.57 35.76 0.74
N SER A 6 45.34 34.49 0.46
CA SER A 6 44.08 33.97 -0.07
C SER A 6 43.39 33.00 0.89
N LEU A 7 42.07 32.92 0.79
CA LEU A 7 41.22 31.97 1.49
C LEU A 7 40.29 31.28 0.49
N GLY A 8 40.22 29.96 0.49
CA GLY A 8 39.28 29.25 -0.37
C GLY A 8 39.52 27.75 -0.41
N ASP A 9 39.19 27.17 -1.56
CA ASP A 9 39.49 25.83 -2.07
C ASP A 9 38.26 25.24 -2.76
N LYS A 10 37.33 24.56 -2.07
CA LYS A 10 36.35 23.70 -2.75
C LYS A 10 34.99 23.54 -2.08
N VAL A 11 33.96 23.46 -2.93
CA VAL A 11 32.62 22.96 -2.60
C VAL A 11 32.34 21.72 -3.43
N TRP A 12 31.97 20.60 -2.82
CA TRP A 12 31.84 19.31 -3.51
C TRP A 12 30.55 18.55 -3.21
N GLU A 13 30.20 17.63 -4.11
CA GLU A 13 29.11 16.68 -3.97
C GLU A 13 29.61 15.46 -3.19
N ASP A 14 29.35 15.45 -1.89
CA ASP A 14 29.61 14.32 -1.00
C ASP A 14 28.59 13.21 -1.30
N THR A 15 28.99 12.25 -2.13
CA THR A 15 28.08 11.24 -2.65
C THR A 15 27.80 10.15 -1.62
N ASN A 16 28.72 9.93 -0.69
CA ASN A 16 28.63 8.88 0.32
C ASN A 16 28.24 9.41 1.72
N LYS A 17 28.13 10.73 1.87
CA LYS A 17 27.69 11.46 3.07
C LYS A 17 28.64 11.30 4.26
N ASN A 18 29.93 11.09 4.00
CA ASN A 18 30.92 10.86 5.04
C ASN A 18 31.53 12.16 5.61
N GLY A 19 31.29 13.30 4.96
CA GLY A 19 31.85 14.60 5.35
C GLY A 19 33.27 14.87 4.87
N ILE A 20 33.83 13.99 4.03
CA ILE A 20 35.20 14.01 3.54
C ILE A 20 35.17 14.16 2.02
N GLN A 21 36.10 14.93 1.48
CA GLN A 21 36.30 15.12 0.06
C GLN A 21 37.06 13.93 -0.53
N ASP A 22 36.33 13.00 -1.16
CA ASP A 22 36.91 11.84 -1.81
C ASP A 22 37.39 12.15 -3.25
N GLU A 23 38.40 11.42 -3.75
CA GLU A 23 39.08 11.68 -5.04
C GLU A 23 38.12 11.73 -6.26
N ASN A 24 36.98 11.03 -6.18
CA ASN A 24 36.00 10.93 -7.26
C ASN A 24 34.80 11.87 -7.11
N GLU A 25 34.78 12.67 -6.05
CA GLU A 25 33.67 13.56 -5.77
C GLU A 25 33.78 14.87 -6.56
N LYS A 26 32.66 15.24 -7.16
CA LYS A 26 32.60 16.35 -8.11
C LYS A 26 32.44 17.66 -7.37
N GLY A 27 33.05 18.71 -7.88
CA GLY A 27 32.73 20.05 -7.40
C GLY A 27 31.31 20.48 -7.75
N ILE A 28 30.72 21.33 -6.92
CA ILE A 28 29.41 21.93 -7.18
C ILE A 28 29.61 23.36 -7.67
N LYS A 29 29.17 23.63 -8.90
CA LYS A 29 29.21 24.96 -9.53
C LYS A 29 28.12 25.87 -9.00
N GLY A 30 28.43 27.16 -8.89
CA GLY A 30 27.45 28.23 -8.70
C GLY A 30 26.95 28.36 -7.26
N VAL A 31 27.64 27.74 -6.30
CA VAL A 31 27.39 27.93 -4.87
C VAL A 31 27.85 29.33 -4.50
N LYS A 32 26.97 30.16 -3.97
CA LYS A 32 27.34 31.47 -3.43
C LYS A 32 28.12 31.26 -2.14
N VAL A 33 29.28 31.91 -2.06
CA VAL A 33 30.16 31.89 -0.89
C VAL A 33 30.32 33.32 -0.39
N THR A 34 30.14 33.53 0.92
CA THR A 34 30.17 34.84 1.57
C THR A 34 31.29 34.88 2.59
N LEU A 35 32.23 35.81 2.42
CA LEU A 35 33.30 36.08 3.38
C LEU A 35 32.84 37.14 4.38
N LYS A 36 33.09 36.88 5.66
CA LYS A 36 32.83 37.82 6.75
C LYS A 36 34.06 38.01 7.61
N ASP A 37 34.12 39.15 8.28
CA ASP A 37 35.13 39.41 9.31
C ASP A 37 34.82 38.65 10.63
N SER A 38 35.68 38.84 11.63
CA SER A 38 35.51 38.20 12.94
C SER A 38 34.28 38.67 13.73
N THR A 39 33.68 39.80 13.35
CA THR A 39 32.44 40.33 13.94
C THR A 39 31.19 39.83 13.22
N GLY A 40 31.35 39.18 12.07
CA GLY A 40 30.27 38.72 11.21
C GLY A 40 29.81 39.74 10.16
N GLU A 41 30.55 40.84 9.97
CA GLU A 41 30.28 41.80 8.90
C GLU A 41 30.70 41.20 7.55
N GLU A 42 29.82 41.26 6.55
CA GLU A 42 30.11 40.80 5.19
C GLU A 42 31.20 41.67 4.54
N LEU A 43 32.27 41.02 4.08
CA LEU A 43 33.39 41.66 3.40
C LEU A 43 33.29 41.50 1.88
N ASP A 44 32.96 40.30 1.41
CA ASP A 44 32.92 39.99 -0.02
C ASP A 44 32.07 38.73 -0.30
N THR A 45 31.72 38.53 -1.57
CA THR A 45 31.03 37.32 -2.05
C THR A 45 31.62 36.82 -3.36
N THR A 46 31.58 35.51 -3.56
CA THR A 46 31.97 34.86 -4.83
C THR A 46 31.03 33.69 -5.14
N VAL A 47 31.23 33.06 -6.29
CA VAL A 47 30.52 31.85 -6.69
C VAL A 47 31.50 30.78 -7.13
N THR A 48 31.24 29.53 -6.77
CA THR A 48 32.10 28.40 -7.16
C THR A 48 32.07 28.16 -8.67
N ASN A 49 33.22 27.77 -9.22
CA ASN A 49 33.36 27.46 -10.65
C ASN A 49 32.88 26.02 -11.00
N ASP A 50 33.07 25.58 -12.25
CA ASP A 50 32.67 24.24 -12.74
C ASP A 50 33.29 23.06 -11.99
N LYS A 51 34.40 23.30 -11.27
CA LYS A 51 35.10 22.33 -10.44
C LYS A 51 34.80 22.51 -8.95
N GLY A 52 33.85 23.37 -8.60
CA GLY A 52 33.52 23.69 -7.22
C GLY A 52 34.51 24.62 -6.54
N GLU A 53 35.50 25.15 -7.26
CA GLU A 53 36.56 25.94 -6.65
C GLU A 53 36.11 27.38 -6.40
N TYR A 54 36.53 27.97 -5.27
CA TYR A 54 36.32 29.39 -4.92
C TYR A 54 37.56 29.96 -4.23
N GLU A 55 37.75 31.28 -4.30
CA GLU A 55 38.91 31.95 -3.72
C GLU A 55 38.62 33.43 -3.43
N PHE A 56 38.95 33.89 -2.23
CA PHE A 56 39.05 35.28 -1.85
C PHE A 56 40.53 35.68 -1.79
N LYS A 57 40.90 36.80 -2.41
CA LYS A 57 42.28 37.29 -2.51
C LYS A 57 42.50 38.55 -1.72
N ASP A 58 43.77 38.92 -1.58
CA ASP A 58 44.20 40.19 -1.00
C ASP A 58 43.77 40.39 0.46
N LEU A 59 43.66 39.29 1.21
CA LEU A 59 43.26 39.28 2.61
C LEU A 59 44.47 39.48 3.54
N PRO A 60 44.44 40.42 4.49
CA PRO A 60 45.46 40.49 5.54
C PRO A 60 45.40 39.29 6.50
N ASN A 61 46.42 39.13 7.33
CA ASN A 61 46.35 38.20 8.47
C ASN A 61 45.15 38.52 9.35
N GLY A 62 44.39 37.51 9.73
CA GLY A 62 43.16 37.68 10.49
C GLY A 62 42.35 36.39 10.63
N GLU A 63 41.28 36.52 11.40
CA GLU A 63 40.23 35.51 11.53
C GLU A 63 39.03 35.93 10.69
N TYR A 64 38.51 34.99 9.92
CA TYR A 64 37.41 35.16 8.99
C TYR A 64 36.36 34.08 9.20
N GLN A 65 35.14 34.37 8.72
CA GLN A 65 34.04 33.42 8.68
C GLN A 65 33.56 33.28 7.24
N VAL A 66 33.25 32.06 6.82
CA VAL A 66 32.73 31.76 5.49
C VAL A 66 31.36 31.09 5.61
N ASP A 67 30.40 31.63 4.85
CA ASP A 67 29.08 31.03 4.67
C ASP A 67 28.93 30.52 3.22
N PHE A 68 28.42 29.30 3.09
CA PHE A 68 28.09 28.65 1.84
C PHE A 68 26.57 28.55 1.70
N GLU A 69 26.01 29.05 0.60
CA GLU A 69 24.59 28.92 0.31
C GLU A 69 24.26 27.47 -0.10
N THR A 70 23.42 26.77 0.66
CA THR A 70 23.00 25.41 0.32
C THR A 70 22.29 25.38 -1.05
N PRO A 71 22.83 24.67 -2.05
CA PRO A 71 22.20 24.60 -3.37
C PRO A 71 20.83 23.92 -3.34
N GLU A 72 19.93 24.31 -4.24
CA GLU A 72 18.62 23.67 -4.34
C GLU A 72 18.74 22.17 -4.60
N GLY A 73 18.00 21.35 -3.85
CA GLY A 73 18.05 19.89 -3.94
C GLY A 73 19.22 19.23 -3.21
N TYR A 74 20.01 20.00 -2.47
CA TYR A 74 21.11 19.49 -1.65
C TYR A 74 20.87 19.71 -0.15
N GLU A 75 21.59 18.95 0.67
CA GLU A 75 21.72 19.13 2.11
C GLU A 75 23.23 19.16 2.48
N PRO A 76 23.64 19.96 3.48
CA PRO A 76 25.03 19.98 3.93
C PRO A 76 25.40 18.63 4.56
N THR A 77 26.64 18.20 4.30
CA THR A 77 27.18 16.97 4.90
C THR A 77 27.67 17.18 6.34
N LEU A 78 28.26 16.15 6.93
CA LEU A 78 28.92 16.21 8.23
C LEU A 78 30.14 17.14 8.18
N LYS A 79 30.30 17.96 9.22
CA LYS A 79 31.41 18.91 9.33
C LYS A 79 32.45 18.48 10.38
N ASP A 80 33.67 18.96 10.24
CA ASP A 80 34.78 18.76 11.18
C ASP A 80 35.04 17.26 11.50
N VAL A 81 34.90 16.39 10.50
CA VAL A 81 34.93 14.93 10.71
C VAL A 81 36.33 14.34 10.73
N GLN A 82 37.33 14.99 10.12
CA GLN A 82 38.68 14.43 10.06
C GLN A 82 39.80 15.46 9.79
N ASP A 83 40.42 15.39 8.61
CA ASP A 83 41.57 16.20 8.21
C ASP A 83 41.00 17.50 7.66
N ASP A 84 41.35 18.61 8.30
CA ASP A 84 40.94 19.98 7.95
C ASP A 84 41.13 20.29 6.45
N LYS A 85 42.07 19.62 5.77
CA LYS A 85 42.29 19.80 4.32
C LYS A 85 41.27 19.11 3.42
N LEU A 86 40.44 18.25 3.98
CA LEU A 86 39.59 17.34 3.23
C LEU A 86 38.18 17.26 3.81
N ASP A 87 37.91 17.76 5.01
CA ASP A 87 36.56 17.73 5.56
C ASP A 87 35.78 19.01 5.28
N SER A 88 34.51 19.00 5.68
CA SER A 88 33.61 20.13 5.49
C SER A 88 33.63 21.02 6.73
N ASP A 89 33.58 22.34 6.55
CA ASP A 89 33.63 23.29 7.69
C ASP A 89 32.28 23.97 8.02
N GLY A 90 31.44 24.14 7.00
CA GLY A 90 30.24 24.97 7.07
C GLY A 90 28.94 24.19 7.35
N PRO A 91 27.80 24.62 6.77
CA PRO A 91 27.67 25.65 5.72
C PRO A 91 27.71 27.09 6.25
N THR A 92 27.70 27.31 7.56
CA THR A 92 27.66 28.66 8.14
C THR A 92 28.77 28.86 9.17
N ASN A 93 29.40 30.03 9.15
CA ASN A 93 30.47 30.45 10.03
C ASN A 93 31.65 29.47 10.05
N ALA A 94 31.97 28.88 8.89
CA ALA A 94 33.19 28.10 8.68
C ALA A 94 34.40 29.00 8.98
N LYS A 95 35.35 28.52 9.80
CA LYS A 95 36.41 29.38 10.34
C LYS A 95 37.63 29.35 9.44
N GLY A 96 38.00 30.51 8.89
CA GLY A 96 39.26 30.67 8.18
C GLY A 96 40.25 31.53 8.96
N ILE A 97 41.47 31.02 9.17
CA ILE A 97 42.55 31.79 9.80
C ILE A 97 43.66 31.98 8.80
N ILE A 98 44.00 33.24 8.52
CA ILE A 98 45.14 33.62 7.69
C ILE A 98 46.27 34.07 8.62
N LYS A 99 47.41 33.36 8.54
CA LYS A 99 48.60 33.68 9.31
C LYS A 99 49.87 33.44 8.50
N ASP A 100 50.32 34.51 7.86
CA ASP A 100 51.54 34.55 7.06
C ASP A 100 51.57 33.53 5.91
N GLY A 101 50.38 33.16 5.39
CA GLY A 101 50.19 32.22 4.30
C GLY A 101 48.72 32.06 3.91
N ASP A 102 48.50 31.54 2.71
CA ASP A 102 47.16 31.20 2.20
C ASP A 102 46.52 30.09 3.05
N ASN A 103 45.20 30.14 3.18
CA ASN A 103 44.41 29.10 3.82
C ASN A 103 43.48 28.46 2.77
N LEU A 104 43.76 27.21 2.43
CA LEU A 104 43.02 26.42 1.44
C LEU A 104 42.36 25.20 2.10
N THR A 105 41.84 25.38 3.32
CA THR A 105 41.24 24.30 4.12
C THR A 105 39.84 24.68 4.59
N VAL A 106 39.19 25.65 3.92
CA VAL A 106 37.83 26.05 4.25
C VAL A 106 36.92 25.56 3.14
N ASP A 107 36.31 24.40 3.34
CA ASP A 107 35.60 23.67 2.31
C ASP A 107 34.16 23.32 2.72
N GLN A 108 33.32 22.98 1.73
CA GLN A 108 31.95 22.57 1.99
C GLN A 108 31.48 21.38 1.15
N GLY A 109 31.10 20.30 1.83
CA GLY A 109 30.45 19.15 1.21
C GLY A 109 28.93 19.26 1.24
N PHE A 110 28.26 18.94 0.14
CA PHE A 110 26.81 18.80 0.09
C PHE A 110 26.43 17.48 -0.55
N TYR A 111 25.35 16.84 -0.10
CA TYR A 111 24.81 15.64 -0.75
C TYR A 111 23.43 15.92 -1.34
N LYS A 112 23.07 15.22 -2.42
CA LYS A 112 21.74 15.35 -3.02
C LYS A 112 20.67 14.82 -2.07
N LYS A 113 19.60 15.59 -1.89
CA LYS A 113 18.41 15.16 -1.17
C LYS A 113 17.77 13.98 -1.91
N GLU A 114 17.63 12.86 -1.23
CA GLU A 114 16.89 11.72 -1.77
C GLU A 114 15.39 12.00 -1.67
N GLU A 115 14.70 12.00 -2.81
CA GLU A 115 13.24 11.93 -2.78
C GLU A 115 12.83 10.51 -2.34
N PRO A 116 11.91 10.36 -1.38
CA PRO A 116 11.38 9.05 -1.06
C PRO A 116 10.77 8.43 -2.33
N PRO A 117 10.93 7.13 -2.56
CA PRO A 117 10.34 6.49 -3.72
C PRO A 117 8.83 6.73 -3.72
N VAL A 118 8.30 7.33 -4.78
CA VAL A 118 6.86 7.51 -4.98
C VAL A 118 6.24 6.12 -5.10
N GLN A 119 5.61 5.64 -4.02
CA GLN A 119 4.84 4.40 -4.07
C GLN A 119 3.63 4.63 -4.97
N LYS A 120 3.60 3.98 -6.13
CA LYS A 120 2.39 3.94 -6.96
C LYS A 120 1.33 3.12 -6.21
N PRO A 121 0.10 3.64 -6.04
CA PRO A 121 -0.95 2.87 -5.40
C PRO A 121 -1.23 1.59 -6.21
N ALA A 122 -1.49 0.49 -5.50
CA ALA A 122 -1.89 -0.75 -6.13
C ALA A 122 -3.23 -0.60 -6.86
N THR A 123 -3.39 -1.36 -7.94
CA THR A 123 -4.60 -1.37 -8.76
C THR A 123 -5.00 -2.80 -9.08
N TYR A 124 -6.29 -3.00 -9.34
CA TYR A 124 -6.92 -4.31 -9.45
C TYR A 124 -7.82 -4.40 -10.69
N LYS A 125 -8.36 -5.58 -10.95
CA LYS A 125 -9.22 -5.89 -12.09
C LYS A 125 -10.60 -6.31 -11.63
N VAL A 126 -11.60 -5.96 -12.43
CA VAL A 126 -13.00 -6.39 -12.24
C VAL A 126 -13.62 -6.83 -13.55
N GLY A 127 -14.36 -7.94 -13.53
CA GLY A 127 -15.16 -8.46 -14.64
C GLY A 127 -14.93 -9.94 -14.87
N ASP A 128 -15.78 -10.60 -15.65
CA ASP A 128 -15.54 -11.96 -16.14
C ASP A 128 -16.32 -12.21 -17.43
N LYS A 129 -17.65 -12.42 -17.38
CA LYS A 129 -18.43 -12.87 -18.54
C LYS A 129 -19.86 -12.30 -18.65
N VAL A 130 -20.30 -12.14 -19.90
CA VAL A 130 -21.71 -12.05 -20.29
C VAL A 130 -22.05 -13.25 -21.17
N TRP A 131 -23.09 -14.02 -20.82
CA TRP A 131 -23.42 -15.28 -21.51
C TRP A 131 -24.89 -15.41 -21.87
N ASN A 132 -25.14 -16.28 -22.84
CA ASN A 132 -26.46 -16.70 -23.27
C ASN A 132 -26.91 -17.89 -22.43
N ASP A 133 -27.73 -17.62 -21.42
CA ASP A 133 -28.38 -18.61 -20.58
C ASP A 133 -29.48 -19.32 -21.39
N THR A 134 -29.14 -20.48 -21.94
CA THR A 134 -30.00 -21.22 -22.88
C THR A 134 -31.09 -22.01 -22.18
N ASN A 135 -30.88 -22.38 -20.93
CA ASN A 135 -31.83 -23.17 -20.13
C ASN A 135 -32.61 -22.33 -19.11
N LYS A 136 -32.24 -21.05 -18.95
CA LYS A 136 -32.84 -20.04 -18.06
C LYS A 136 -32.66 -20.34 -16.58
N ASP A 137 -31.61 -21.07 -16.21
CA ASP A 137 -31.36 -21.45 -14.80
C ASP A 137 -30.60 -20.37 -14.01
N GLY A 138 -30.06 -19.36 -14.68
CA GLY A 138 -29.28 -18.27 -14.08
C GLY A 138 -27.84 -18.65 -13.70
N ILE A 139 -27.38 -19.83 -14.10
CA ILE A 139 -26.07 -20.39 -13.79
C ILE A 139 -25.30 -20.57 -15.11
N GLN A 140 -24.08 -20.09 -15.18
CA GLN A 140 -23.20 -20.27 -16.31
C GLN A 140 -22.83 -21.75 -16.49
N ASN A 141 -23.47 -22.39 -17.45
CA ASN A 141 -23.26 -23.79 -17.78
C ASN A 141 -22.13 -23.95 -18.84
N LEU A 142 -21.45 -25.11 -18.86
CA LEU A 142 -20.27 -25.35 -19.74
C LEU A 142 -20.54 -25.16 -21.25
N ASN A 143 -21.78 -25.40 -21.69
CA ASN A 143 -22.16 -25.35 -23.11
C ASN A 143 -22.84 -24.03 -23.50
N GLU A 144 -22.88 -23.06 -22.60
CA GLU A 144 -23.55 -21.79 -22.85
C GLU A 144 -22.60 -20.79 -23.49
N PRO A 145 -22.96 -20.24 -24.67
CA PRO A 145 -22.07 -19.37 -25.39
C PRO A 145 -22.03 -17.98 -24.74
N GLY A 146 -20.86 -17.35 -24.75
CA GLY A 146 -20.73 -15.94 -24.42
C GLY A 146 -21.47 -15.04 -25.42
N ILE A 147 -21.90 -13.85 -24.98
CA ILE A 147 -22.52 -12.84 -25.84
C ILE A 147 -21.50 -11.76 -26.14
N SER A 148 -21.16 -11.60 -27.41
CA SER A 148 -20.18 -10.62 -27.87
C SER A 148 -20.77 -9.23 -28.08
N GLY A 149 -19.95 -8.20 -27.87
CA GLY A 149 -20.28 -6.80 -28.19
C GLY A 149 -21.18 -6.08 -27.19
N VAL A 150 -21.51 -6.73 -26.07
CA VAL A 150 -22.33 -6.16 -24.98
C VAL A 150 -21.57 -5.04 -24.32
N THR A 151 -22.17 -3.84 -24.26
CA THR A 151 -21.57 -2.70 -23.59
C THR A 151 -21.68 -2.88 -22.07
N VAL A 152 -20.54 -2.85 -21.39
CA VAL A 152 -20.46 -2.87 -19.93
C VAL A 152 -19.95 -1.51 -19.46
N THR A 153 -20.68 -0.88 -18.55
CA THR A 153 -20.36 0.44 -18.02
C THR A 153 -20.02 0.33 -16.54
N LEU A 154 -18.84 0.80 -16.14
CA LEU A 154 -18.43 0.94 -14.75
C LEU A 154 -18.45 2.41 -14.35
N LYS A 155 -19.17 2.70 -13.27
CA LYS A 155 -19.22 4.00 -12.61
C LYS A 155 -18.25 4.02 -11.44
N GLN A 156 -17.30 4.93 -11.52
CA GLN A 156 -16.27 5.17 -10.51
C GLN A 156 -16.85 5.87 -9.27
N PRO A 157 -16.16 5.83 -8.11
CA PRO A 157 -16.58 6.53 -6.89
C PRO A 157 -16.83 8.03 -7.08
N ASP A 158 -16.10 8.67 -7.99
CA ASP A 158 -16.24 10.10 -8.33
C ASP A 158 -17.41 10.39 -9.30
N GLY A 159 -18.11 9.35 -9.77
CA GLY A 159 -19.18 9.44 -10.75
C GLY A 159 -18.74 9.32 -12.21
N THR A 160 -17.43 9.23 -12.49
CA THR A 160 -16.91 9.04 -13.85
C THR A 160 -17.36 7.70 -14.42
N LEU A 161 -17.74 7.67 -15.69
CA LEU A 161 -18.15 6.46 -16.38
C LEU A 161 -17.05 5.99 -17.33
N ILE A 162 -16.70 4.71 -17.24
CA ILE A 162 -15.85 4.00 -18.20
C ILE A 162 -16.65 2.85 -18.82
N THR A 163 -16.40 2.58 -20.09
CA THR A 163 -17.11 1.52 -20.84
C THR A 163 -16.14 0.56 -21.49
N THR A 164 -16.56 -0.68 -21.63
CA THR A 164 -15.90 -1.71 -22.44
C THR A 164 -16.96 -2.53 -23.17
N LYS A 165 -16.54 -3.38 -24.09
CA LYS A 165 -17.41 -4.34 -24.78
C LYS A 165 -16.92 -5.76 -24.54
N THR A 166 -17.85 -6.69 -24.41
CA THR A 166 -17.52 -8.11 -24.30
C THR A 166 -16.89 -8.63 -25.59
N ASP A 167 -15.90 -9.51 -25.45
CA ASP A 167 -15.22 -10.16 -26.57
C ASP A 167 -16.08 -11.26 -27.23
N LYS A 168 -15.51 -12.02 -28.16
CA LYS A 168 -16.23 -13.09 -28.88
C LYS A 168 -16.72 -14.24 -27.98
N ASP A 169 -16.11 -14.44 -26.82
CA ASP A 169 -16.44 -15.48 -25.85
C ASP A 169 -17.23 -14.90 -24.65
N GLY A 170 -17.69 -13.66 -24.78
CA GLY A 170 -18.47 -12.94 -23.78
C GLY A 170 -17.65 -12.29 -22.68
N ASN A 171 -16.30 -12.35 -22.73
CA ASN A 171 -15.50 -11.87 -21.60
C ASN A 171 -15.30 -10.36 -21.64
N TYR A 172 -15.18 -9.75 -20.47
CA TYR A 172 -14.82 -8.34 -20.33
C TYR A 172 -13.94 -8.11 -19.10
N ILE A 173 -13.18 -7.01 -19.08
CA ILE A 173 -12.36 -6.66 -17.92
C ILE A 173 -12.13 -5.15 -17.83
N PHE A 174 -12.31 -4.61 -16.64
CA PHE A 174 -11.78 -3.30 -16.24
C PHE A 174 -10.44 -3.52 -15.54
N LYS A 175 -9.43 -2.73 -15.92
CA LYS A 175 -8.07 -2.80 -15.37
C LYS A 175 -7.74 -1.52 -14.64
N ASP A 176 -6.65 -1.56 -13.88
CA ASP A 176 -6.05 -0.40 -13.25
C ASP A 176 -7.01 0.34 -12.29
N LEU A 177 -7.90 -0.42 -11.62
CA LEU A 177 -8.86 0.12 -10.68
C LEU A 177 -8.24 0.27 -9.28
N PRO A 178 -8.21 1.48 -8.69
CA PRO A 178 -7.88 1.64 -7.29
C PRO A 178 -8.89 0.93 -6.38
N ASN A 179 -8.54 0.78 -5.10
CA ASN A 179 -9.52 0.37 -4.09
C ASN A 179 -10.70 1.36 -4.05
N GLY A 180 -11.92 0.84 -3.98
CA GLY A 180 -13.11 1.68 -4.03
C GLY A 180 -14.38 0.90 -4.30
N LYS A 181 -15.51 1.61 -4.22
CA LYS A 181 -16.84 1.09 -4.54
C LYS A 181 -17.25 1.54 -5.93
N TYR A 182 -17.61 0.57 -6.76
CA TYR A 182 -17.95 0.75 -8.15
C TYR A 182 -19.36 0.22 -8.40
N GLU A 183 -20.04 0.78 -9.40
CA GLU A 183 -21.30 0.24 -9.91
C GLU A 183 -21.08 -0.19 -11.36
N ILE A 184 -21.35 -1.45 -11.67
CA ILE A 184 -21.24 -2.00 -13.01
C ILE A 184 -22.64 -2.22 -13.55
N SER A 185 -22.86 -1.85 -14.80
CA SER A 185 -24.12 -2.05 -15.51
C SER A 185 -23.89 -2.68 -16.88
N PHE A 186 -24.78 -3.58 -17.26
CA PHE A 186 -24.73 -4.33 -18.50
C PHE A 186 -25.88 -3.89 -19.40
N GLU A 187 -25.56 -3.53 -20.64
CA GLU A 187 -26.57 -3.29 -21.66
C GLU A 187 -27.29 -4.61 -22.00
N THR A 188 -28.62 -4.61 -22.05
CA THR A 188 -29.37 -5.78 -22.51
C THR A 188 -29.14 -5.98 -24.01
N PRO A 189 -28.60 -7.14 -24.46
CA PRO A 189 -28.40 -7.39 -25.88
C PRO A 189 -29.73 -7.42 -26.64
N GLU A 190 -29.73 -7.00 -27.91
CA GLU A 190 -30.96 -6.95 -28.71
C GLU A 190 -31.60 -8.35 -28.86
N GLY A 191 -32.89 -8.44 -28.54
CA GLY A 191 -33.65 -9.70 -28.59
C GLY A 191 -33.39 -10.65 -27.42
N TYR A 192 -32.75 -10.17 -26.35
CA TYR A 192 -32.53 -10.92 -25.11
C TYR A 192 -33.28 -10.30 -23.94
N GLU A 193 -33.50 -11.12 -22.91
CA GLU A 193 -33.98 -10.74 -21.60
C GLU A 193 -32.96 -11.17 -20.53
N ALA A 194 -32.90 -10.47 -19.40
CA ALA A 194 -32.00 -10.85 -18.31
C ALA A 194 -32.49 -12.13 -17.64
N THR A 195 -31.55 -13.02 -17.29
CA THR A 195 -31.88 -14.26 -16.57
C THR A 195 -32.06 -14.04 -15.07
N THR A 196 -32.34 -15.13 -14.34
CA THR A 196 -32.41 -15.16 -12.88
C THR A 196 -31.07 -14.76 -12.27
N THR A 197 -31.08 -13.79 -11.37
CA THR A 197 -29.88 -13.35 -10.66
C THR A 197 -29.59 -14.21 -9.43
N LYS A 198 -28.32 -14.39 -9.09
CA LYS A 198 -27.87 -15.06 -7.86
C LYS A 198 -28.42 -16.47 -7.70
N ALA A 199 -28.40 -17.22 -8.80
CA ALA A 199 -28.84 -18.60 -8.82
C ALA A 199 -27.70 -19.54 -8.34
N GLY A 200 -28.05 -20.50 -7.48
CA GLY A 200 -27.07 -21.41 -6.87
C GLY A 200 -26.23 -20.74 -5.77
N ASP A 201 -25.14 -21.42 -5.38
CA ASP A 201 -24.26 -21.02 -4.27
C ASP A 201 -22.86 -20.54 -4.71
N ASP A 202 -22.51 -20.69 -6.00
CA ASP A 202 -21.19 -20.32 -6.53
C ASP A 202 -21.27 -19.00 -7.31
N ARG A 203 -20.82 -17.92 -6.66
CA ARG A 203 -20.78 -16.56 -7.23
C ARG A 203 -19.96 -16.45 -8.53
N ARG A 204 -19.06 -17.40 -8.80
CA ARG A 204 -18.26 -17.39 -10.05
C ARG A 204 -19.04 -17.87 -11.27
N LEU A 205 -20.26 -18.34 -11.05
CA LEU A 205 -21.11 -18.95 -12.08
C LEU A 205 -22.51 -18.36 -12.08
N ASP A 206 -22.89 -17.50 -11.13
CA ASP A 206 -24.22 -16.92 -11.08
C ASP A 206 -24.32 -15.60 -11.85
N SER A 207 -25.54 -15.17 -12.16
CA SER A 207 -25.76 -13.85 -12.76
C SER A 207 -25.85 -12.80 -11.65
N ASP A 208 -25.00 -11.78 -11.67
CA ASP A 208 -25.13 -10.58 -10.83
C ASP A 208 -26.25 -9.65 -11.34
N GLY A 209 -26.80 -9.93 -12.52
CA GLY A 209 -27.88 -9.17 -13.15
C GLY A 209 -27.39 -7.98 -13.98
N LYS A 210 -28.31 -7.09 -14.32
CA LYS A 210 -28.00 -5.93 -15.19
C LYS A 210 -27.23 -4.83 -14.46
N THR A 211 -27.22 -4.82 -13.13
CA THR A 211 -26.54 -3.79 -12.34
C THR A 211 -26.07 -4.38 -11.01
N VAL A 212 -24.82 -4.13 -10.66
CA VAL A 212 -24.17 -4.69 -9.46
C VAL A 212 -23.18 -3.70 -8.86
N THR A 213 -23.12 -3.65 -7.53
CA THR A 213 -22.11 -2.89 -6.80
C THR A 213 -20.94 -3.81 -6.43
N VAL A 214 -19.72 -3.36 -6.74
CA VAL A 214 -18.47 -4.07 -6.46
C VAL A 214 -17.60 -3.23 -5.53
N GLU A 215 -16.99 -3.87 -4.54
CA GLU A 215 -15.99 -3.24 -3.67
C GLU A 215 -14.62 -3.86 -3.97
N VAL A 216 -13.77 -3.10 -4.68
CA VAL A 216 -12.37 -3.47 -4.90
C VAL A 216 -11.61 -3.15 -3.62
N ASN A 217 -11.09 -4.19 -2.97
CA ASN A 217 -10.32 -4.07 -1.75
C ASN A 217 -9.15 -5.06 -1.75
N ASN A 218 -8.01 -4.59 -2.24
CA ASN A 218 -6.75 -5.33 -2.22
C ASN A 218 -6.75 -6.67 -2.99
N ALA A 219 -7.70 -6.89 -3.90
CA ALA A 219 -7.81 -8.08 -4.73
C ALA A 219 -8.58 -7.80 -6.04
N ASP A 220 -8.30 -8.61 -7.05
CA ASP A 220 -9.12 -8.68 -8.27
C ASP A 220 -10.48 -9.32 -7.94
N ASP A 221 -11.56 -8.87 -8.60
CA ASP A 221 -12.89 -9.47 -8.52
C ASP A 221 -13.35 -9.93 -9.91
N LEU A 222 -13.16 -11.23 -10.17
CA LEU A 222 -13.53 -11.88 -11.43
C LEU A 222 -14.77 -12.77 -11.25
N THR A 223 -15.75 -12.26 -10.49
CA THR A 223 -17.02 -12.94 -10.21
C THR A 223 -18.23 -12.12 -10.67
N ILE A 224 -17.97 -11.15 -11.55
CA ILE A 224 -18.96 -10.17 -11.98
C ILE A 224 -19.43 -10.54 -13.36
N ASP A 225 -20.64 -11.10 -13.39
CA ASP A 225 -21.16 -11.80 -14.54
C ASP A 225 -22.62 -11.40 -14.82
N SER A 226 -23.04 -11.44 -16.09
CA SER A 226 -24.44 -11.16 -16.46
C SER A 226 -24.99 -12.15 -17.48
N GLY A 227 -26.00 -12.91 -17.07
CA GLY A 227 -26.68 -13.88 -17.94
C GLY A 227 -27.91 -13.30 -18.62
N PHE A 228 -28.09 -13.64 -19.90
CA PHE A 228 -29.25 -13.24 -20.68
C PHE A 228 -29.78 -14.42 -21.50
N TYR A 229 -31.09 -14.48 -21.78
CA TYR A 229 -31.69 -15.53 -22.60
C TYR A 229 -32.55 -14.93 -23.71
N LYS A 230 -32.79 -15.69 -24.80
CA LYS A 230 -33.76 -15.31 -25.83
C LYS A 230 -35.15 -15.80 -25.47
N PRO A 231 -36.18 -14.95 -25.39
CA PRO A 231 -37.54 -15.41 -25.21
C PRO A 231 -37.99 -16.24 -26.42
N THR A 232 -38.76 -17.30 -26.17
CA THR A 232 -39.39 -18.08 -27.24
C THR A 232 -40.51 -17.23 -27.83
N PRO A 233 -40.65 -17.09 -29.16
CA PRO A 233 -41.79 -16.40 -29.74
C PRO A 233 -43.08 -17.08 -29.26
N GLU A 234 -43.98 -16.31 -28.65
CA GLU A 234 -45.33 -16.79 -28.39
C GLU A 234 -45.95 -17.17 -29.75
N VAL A 235 -46.26 -18.46 -29.93
CA VAL A 235 -47.12 -18.88 -31.04
C VAL A 235 -48.51 -18.34 -30.70
N PRO A 236 -49.14 -17.49 -31.53
CA PRO A 236 -50.49 -17.03 -31.26
C PRO A 236 -51.38 -18.24 -31.05
N GLU A 237 -52.08 -18.32 -29.92
CA GLU A 237 -53.10 -19.34 -29.72
C GLU A 237 -54.07 -19.24 -30.90
N GLN A 238 -54.11 -20.29 -31.72
CA GLN A 238 -55.05 -20.39 -32.82
C GLN A 238 -56.46 -20.33 -32.20
N PRO A 239 -57.37 -19.43 -32.62
CA PRO A 239 -58.69 -19.34 -32.03
C PRO A 239 -59.35 -20.72 -32.10
N GLY A 240 -59.69 -21.27 -30.93
CA GLY A 240 -60.24 -22.60 -30.78
C GLY A 240 -61.41 -22.81 -31.73
N ASN A 241 -61.41 -23.96 -32.41
CA ASN A 241 -62.57 -24.45 -33.13
C ASN A 241 -63.76 -24.51 -32.15
N PRO A 242 -64.96 -24.00 -32.48
CA PRO A 242 -66.06 -23.97 -31.52
C PRO A 242 -66.38 -25.39 -31.04
N GLU A 243 -66.36 -25.56 -29.72
CA GLU A 243 -66.80 -26.79 -29.05
C GLU A 243 -68.22 -27.12 -29.51
N VAL A 244 -68.37 -28.27 -30.18
CA VAL A 244 -69.68 -28.88 -30.38
C VAL A 244 -70.07 -29.49 -29.03
N PRO A 245 -71.21 -29.13 -28.43
CA PRO A 245 -71.56 -29.63 -27.10
C PRO A 245 -71.72 -31.16 -27.14
N ALA A 246 -71.07 -31.83 -26.19
CA ALA A 246 -71.23 -33.26 -25.97
C ALA A 246 -72.69 -33.59 -25.58
N PRO A 247 -73.25 -34.74 -26.02
CA PRO A 247 -74.62 -35.10 -25.68
C PRO A 247 -74.74 -35.45 -24.19
N GLU A 248 -75.78 -34.91 -23.56
CA GLU A 248 -76.13 -35.16 -22.15
C GLU A 248 -76.41 -36.66 -21.91
N VAL A 249 -75.73 -37.24 -20.91
CA VAL A 249 -75.99 -38.60 -20.41
C VAL A 249 -76.96 -38.49 -19.22
N PRO A 250 -78.07 -39.25 -19.16
CA PRO A 250 -79.02 -39.15 -18.03
C PRO A 250 -78.46 -39.74 -16.74
N GLU A 251 -78.68 -39.04 -15.62
CA GLU A 251 -78.34 -39.50 -14.27
C GLU A 251 -79.14 -40.74 -13.85
N GLN A 252 -78.47 -41.77 -13.32
CA GLN A 252 -79.09 -42.93 -12.66
C GLN A 252 -78.99 -42.81 -11.13
N PRO A 253 -80.00 -43.26 -10.36
CA PRO A 253 -80.11 -43.01 -8.94
C PRO A 253 -79.23 -43.94 -8.09
N GLY A 254 -78.84 -43.42 -6.92
CA GLY A 254 -77.80 -43.95 -6.04
C GLY A 254 -78.02 -45.34 -5.43
N ASN A 255 -76.94 -45.88 -4.88
CA ASN A 255 -76.92 -47.12 -4.10
C ASN A 255 -76.19 -46.89 -2.76
N PRO A 256 -76.56 -47.57 -1.66
CA PRO A 256 -76.29 -47.14 -0.29
C PRO A 256 -74.95 -47.64 0.28
N GLU A 257 -74.45 -46.93 1.30
CA GLU A 257 -73.26 -47.28 2.10
C GLU A 257 -73.39 -48.64 2.79
N VAL A 258 -72.30 -49.41 2.77
CA VAL A 258 -72.14 -50.68 3.50
C VAL A 258 -70.97 -50.50 4.48
N PRO A 259 -71.09 -50.86 5.78
CA PRO A 259 -70.06 -50.57 6.78
C PRO A 259 -68.88 -51.54 6.71
N ALA A 260 -67.70 -51.03 7.06
CA ALA A 260 -66.44 -51.77 7.12
C ALA A 260 -66.43 -52.81 8.27
N PRO A 261 -65.92 -54.04 8.05
CA PRO A 261 -65.63 -54.97 9.13
C PRO A 261 -64.19 -54.83 9.65
N GLU A 262 -64.06 -54.94 10.97
CA GLU A 262 -62.84 -54.93 11.78
C GLU A 262 -61.88 -56.08 11.45
N VAL A 263 -60.57 -55.84 11.54
CA VAL A 263 -59.51 -56.87 11.46
C VAL A 263 -58.75 -56.92 12.80
N PRO A 264 -58.45 -58.12 13.35
CA PRO A 264 -58.06 -58.29 14.75
C PRO A 264 -56.57 -58.04 15.03
N GLU A 265 -56.26 -57.65 16.27
CA GLU A 265 -54.92 -57.53 16.85
C GLU A 265 -54.25 -58.89 17.15
N GLN A 266 -52.94 -59.01 16.84
CA GLN A 266 -51.82 -59.59 17.64
C GLN A 266 -50.68 -60.11 16.74
N PRO A 267 -49.46 -60.38 17.26
CA PRO A 267 -48.77 -59.84 18.44
C PRO A 267 -47.36 -59.29 18.12
N GLY A 268 -46.82 -58.49 19.03
CA GLY A 268 -45.45 -57.96 18.96
C GLY A 268 -44.36 -59.04 19.01
N ASN A 269 -43.21 -58.71 18.43
CA ASN A 269 -41.93 -59.38 18.63
C ASN A 269 -40.79 -58.35 18.40
N PRO A 270 -39.56 -58.59 18.89
CA PRO A 270 -38.93 -57.78 19.93
C PRO A 270 -37.89 -56.80 19.37
N GLU A 271 -37.63 -55.72 20.10
CA GLU A 271 -36.47 -54.85 19.87
C GLU A 271 -35.17 -55.64 20.01
N VAL A 272 -34.36 -55.60 18.96
CA VAL A 272 -32.97 -56.06 18.97
C VAL A 272 -32.11 -54.89 19.46
N PRO A 273 -31.22 -55.09 20.45
CA PRO A 273 -30.45 -53.98 21.02
C PRO A 273 -29.40 -53.47 20.03
N ALA A 274 -29.19 -52.15 20.06
CA ALA A 274 -28.17 -51.45 19.28
C ALA A 274 -26.75 -51.96 19.62
N PRO A 275 -25.84 -52.08 18.64
CA PRO A 275 -24.47 -52.48 18.89
C PRO A 275 -23.66 -51.35 19.56
N GLU A 276 -22.92 -51.75 20.59
CA GLU A 276 -21.97 -50.95 21.37
C GLU A 276 -20.83 -50.39 20.48
N VAL A 277 -20.50 -49.11 20.67
CA VAL A 277 -19.30 -48.48 20.13
C VAL A 277 -18.13 -48.78 21.07
N PRO A 278 -16.94 -49.20 20.57
CA PRO A 278 -15.81 -49.52 21.43
C PRO A 278 -15.23 -48.29 22.14
N GLU A 279 -14.96 -48.42 23.43
CA GLU A 279 -14.19 -47.48 24.25
C GLU A 279 -12.72 -47.44 23.79
N GLN A 280 -12.17 -46.23 23.63
CA GLN A 280 -10.72 -45.99 23.58
C GLN A 280 -10.27 -45.22 24.84
N PRO A 281 -9.03 -45.48 25.32
CA PRO A 281 -8.59 -45.12 26.67
C PRO A 281 -8.22 -43.63 26.80
N GLY A 282 -8.41 -43.13 28.02
CA GLY A 282 -8.24 -41.73 28.40
C GLY A 282 -6.83 -41.16 28.24
N ASN A 283 -6.79 -39.83 28.15
CA ASN A 283 -5.58 -39.01 28.25
C ASN A 283 -5.86 -37.88 29.28
N PRO A 284 -4.85 -37.44 30.06
CA PRO A 284 -5.04 -36.75 31.32
C PRO A 284 -5.34 -35.26 31.18
N GLU A 285 -6.02 -34.73 32.20
CA GLU A 285 -6.26 -33.30 32.43
C GLU A 285 -4.94 -32.49 32.45
N LYS A 286 -4.92 -31.36 31.74
CA LYS A 286 -3.91 -30.31 31.89
C LYS A 286 -4.64 -28.96 32.07
N PRO A 287 -4.18 -28.09 33.00
CA PRO A 287 -5.02 -27.03 33.57
C PRO A 287 -5.14 -25.79 32.69
N ALA A 288 -6.20 -25.02 32.97
CA ALA A 288 -6.51 -23.72 32.39
C ALA A 288 -5.37 -22.69 32.56
N PRO A 289 -5.13 -21.80 31.58
CA PRO A 289 -4.17 -20.72 31.72
C PRO A 289 -4.75 -19.54 32.50
N ASN A 290 -4.00 -19.11 33.52
CA ASN A 290 -4.18 -17.85 34.23
C ASN A 290 -4.00 -16.64 33.28
N MET A 291 -4.96 -15.71 33.29
CA MET A 291 -4.77 -14.35 32.78
C MET A 291 -4.14 -13.46 33.87
N PRO A 292 -3.14 -12.62 33.55
CA PRO A 292 -2.60 -11.65 34.50
C PRO A 292 -3.57 -10.49 34.76
N GLU A 293 -3.68 -10.12 36.03
CA GLU A 293 -4.37 -8.94 36.54
C GLU A 293 -3.74 -7.64 35.99
N GLN A 294 -4.58 -6.70 35.56
CA GLN A 294 -4.19 -5.32 35.26
C GLN A 294 -4.72 -4.41 36.40
N PRO A 295 -3.89 -3.55 37.02
CA PRO A 295 -4.30 -2.73 38.15
C PRO A 295 -5.14 -1.53 37.70
N GLY A 296 -6.11 -1.18 38.55
CA GLY A 296 -7.28 -0.39 38.20
C GLY A 296 -7.08 1.10 37.95
N GLN A 297 -8.11 1.67 37.30
CA GLN A 297 -8.42 3.10 37.30
C GLN A 297 -9.79 3.30 37.95
N PRO A 298 -9.97 4.38 38.75
CA PRO A 298 -11.18 4.59 39.52
C PRO A 298 -12.35 5.12 38.65
N LYS A 299 -13.55 4.67 39.01
CA LYS A 299 -14.85 5.15 38.52
C LYS A 299 -14.98 6.68 38.68
N VAL A 300 -15.50 7.33 37.65
CA VAL A 300 -16.17 8.63 37.77
C VAL A 300 -17.61 8.47 37.30
N GLU A 301 -18.54 8.83 38.17
CA GLU A 301 -19.98 8.80 38.01
C GLU A 301 -20.48 10.11 37.36
N LYS A 302 -21.59 10.01 36.62
CA LYS A 302 -22.21 11.06 35.78
C LYS A 302 -22.72 12.27 36.57
N ALA A 303 -22.61 13.47 35.98
CA ALA A 303 -23.68 14.48 35.99
C ALA A 303 -23.48 15.56 34.90
N MET A 304 -24.61 16.12 34.45
CA MET A 304 -24.89 16.98 33.29
C MET A 304 -24.34 18.44 33.33
N PRO A 305 -24.43 19.22 32.22
CA PRO A 305 -23.74 20.50 32.08
C PRO A 305 -24.60 21.72 32.47
N SER A 306 -23.93 22.77 32.94
CA SER A 306 -24.46 24.15 32.95
C SER A 306 -23.31 25.18 32.99
N THR A 307 -23.18 25.94 31.91
CA THR A 307 -22.49 27.25 31.82
C THR A 307 -23.46 28.35 32.34
N PRO A 308 -23.09 29.64 32.58
CA PRO A 308 -21.82 30.33 32.31
C PRO A 308 -21.35 31.39 33.36
N GLN A 309 -20.27 32.11 32.98
CA GLN A 309 -19.76 33.42 33.47
C GLN A 309 -18.63 33.40 34.52
N LYS A 310 -17.44 33.89 34.13
CA LYS A 310 -17.02 35.31 34.22
C LYS A 310 -15.49 35.38 34.21
N ALA A 311 -14.97 36.25 33.35
CA ALA A 311 -13.57 36.65 33.32
C ALA A 311 -13.18 37.42 34.59
N GLU A 312 -11.98 37.15 35.13
CA GLU A 312 -11.04 38.18 35.58
C GLU A 312 -9.68 37.59 36.00
N SER A 313 -8.68 38.46 35.88
CA SER A 313 -7.23 38.32 35.95
C SER A 313 -6.62 37.64 37.19
N LYS A 314 -5.42 37.06 37.05
CA LYS A 314 -4.17 37.63 37.60
C LYS A 314 -2.93 36.78 37.31
N HIS A 315 -1.83 37.51 37.08
CA HIS A 315 -0.44 37.09 36.95
C HIS A 315 0.01 35.98 37.92
N LYS A 316 0.82 35.04 37.40
CA LYS A 316 1.98 34.55 38.14
C LYS A 316 3.12 34.15 37.20
N LYS A 317 4.31 34.58 37.62
CA LYS A 317 5.64 34.48 37.01
C LYS A 317 6.18 33.08 37.31
N GLU A 318 6.51 32.29 36.29
CA GLU A 318 7.23 31.02 36.45
C GLU A 318 8.70 31.19 36.08
N THR A 319 9.54 30.80 37.03
CA THR A 319 10.99 30.67 36.94
C THR A 319 11.35 29.28 36.43
N LEU A 320 12.32 29.21 35.52
CA LEU A 320 12.96 27.99 35.00
C LEU A 320 13.67 27.22 36.13
N PRO A 321 13.67 25.87 36.11
CA PRO A 321 14.68 25.10 36.82
C PRO A 321 15.87 24.73 35.92
N GLU A 322 17.02 24.91 36.53
CA GLU A 322 18.36 24.45 36.21
C GLU A 322 18.40 22.91 36.11
N THR A 323 19.01 22.36 35.04
CA THR A 323 19.28 20.92 34.93
C THR A 323 20.77 20.68 34.99
N GLY A 324 21.18 19.97 36.03
CA GLY A 324 22.51 19.44 36.21
C GLY A 324 22.45 17.95 36.53
N GLN A 325 23.50 17.28 36.06
CA GLN A 325 24.07 16.01 36.48
C GLN A 325 23.68 14.70 35.76
N GLU A 326 24.76 14.16 35.20
CA GLU A 326 25.06 12.82 34.72
C GLU A 326 24.79 11.72 35.77
N ASN A 327 24.51 10.50 35.29
CA ASN A 327 25.07 9.29 35.88
C ASN A 327 25.12 8.13 34.88
N ALA A 328 26.24 7.42 34.95
CA ALA A 328 26.61 6.27 34.16
C ALA A 328 25.98 4.96 34.66
N GLY A 329 25.90 3.99 33.75
CA GLY A 329 25.97 2.55 34.07
C GLY A 329 24.74 1.73 33.72
N GLN A 330 24.81 0.93 32.66
CA GLN A 330 25.01 -0.52 32.77
C GLN A 330 24.91 -1.19 31.39
N THR A 331 26.02 -1.83 31.03
CA THR A 331 26.17 -2.85 30.00
C THR A 331 25.28 -4.07 30.25
N THR A 332 24.64 -4.61 29.21
CA THR A 332 24.34 -6.05 29.12
C THR A 332 24.48 -6.53 27.68
N LEU A 333 25.27 -7.59 27.54
CA LEU A 333 25.73 -8.26 26.34
C LEU A 333 24.84 -9.49 26.07
N LEU A 334 24.38 -9.68 24.83
CA LEU A 334 23.94 -10.95 24.22
C LEU A 334 23.89 -10.66 22.70
N GLY A 335 24.65 -11.27 21.81
CA GLY A 335 25.02 -12.68 21.71
C GLY A 335 24.42 -13.22 20.40
N GLY A 336 25.03 -12.88 19.26
CA GLY A 336 24.59 -13.30 17.92
C GLY A 336 25.65 -14.19 17.25
N LEU A 337 25.33 -15.48 17.21
CA LEU A 337 26.12 -16.60 16.70
C LEU A 337 26.22 -16.56 15.16
N PHE A 338 27.43 -16.56 14.58
CA PHE A 338 27.64 -17.01 13.19
C PHE A 338 28.77 -18.03 13.14
N ALA A 339 28.39 -19.29 12.91
CA ALA A 339 29.29 -20.39 12.64
C ALA A 339 29.57 -20.49 11.13
N ALA A 340 30.86 -20.41 10.83
CA ALA A 340 31.64 -21.06 9.77
C ALA A 340 30.94 -21.57 8.49
N LEU A 341 31.53 -21.21 7.35
CA LEU A 341 32.11 -22.21 6.44
C LEU A 341 33.35 -21.61 5.73
N GLY A 342 34.51 -22.21 6.01
CA GLY A 342 35.76 -21.91 5.34
C GLY A 342 35.88 -22.63 3.99
N GLY A 343 36.66 -22.03 3.10
CA GLY A 343 37.06 -22.62 1.83
C GLY A 343 38.31 -21.91 1.32
N ALA A 344 39.47 -22.37 1.77
CA ALA A 344 40.76 -21.94 1.27
C ALA A 344 40.92 -22.32 -0.21
N PHE A 345 41.45 -21.42 -1.04
CA PHE A 345 42.06 -21.81 -2.31
C PHE A 345 43.47 -21.23 -2.44
N LEU A 346 44.36 -22.14 -2.81
CA LEU A 346 45.81 -22.05 -2.83
C LEU A 346 46.35 -21.30 -4.05
N LEU A 347 47.59 -20.85 -3.85
CA LEU A 347 48.57 -20.32 -4.79
C LEU A 347 48.49 -20.85 -6.23
N GLY A 348 48.63 -19.93 -7.19
CA GLY A 348 49.03 -20.22 -8.56
C GLY A 348 49.84 -19.08 -9.17
N ARG A 349 51.12 -18.94 -8.79
CA ARG A 349 52.09 -18.15 -9.58
C ARG A 349 52.32 -18.87 -10.91
N ARG A 350 52.02 -18.23 -12.04
CA ARG A 350 52.55 -18.62 -13.36
C ARG A 350 53.40 -17.52 -13.97
N ARG A 351 54.46 -17.98 -14.61
CA ARG A 351 55.62 -17.25 -15.13
C ARG A 351 55.28 -16.52 -16.44
N LYS A 352 56.11 -15.50 -16.68
CA LYS A 352 56.53 -14.91 -17.97
C LYS A 352 56.26 -15.79 -19.19
N ASP A 353 55.76 -15.15 -20.24
CA ASP A 353 56.32 -15.33 -21.58
C ASP A 353 56.61 -13.98 -22.23
N LYS A 354 57.80 -13.92 -22.83
CA LYS A 354 58.36 -12.91 -23.73
C LYS A 354 58.13 -13.40 -25.16
N LYS A 355 57.99 -12.45 -26.10
CA LYS A 355 58.06 -12.49 -27.60
C LYS A 355 56.76 -11.93 -28.17
N GLU A 356 56.71 -11.06 -29.17
CA GLU A 356 57.57 -10.55 -30.26
C GLU A 356 57.06 -9.10 -30.53
N GLN A 357 57.71 -8.14 -31.19
CA GLN A 357 58.80 -8.10 -32.16
C GLN A 357 59.36 -6.67 -32.16
#